data_AF-A0A7Y5UXP2-F1
#
_entry.id   AF-A0A7Y5UXP2-F1
#
_cell.length_a   1.000
_cell.length_b   1.000
_cell.length_c   1.000
_cell.angle_alpha   90.00
_cell.angle_beta   90.00
_cell.angle_gamma   90.00
#
_symmetry.space_group_name_H-M   'P 1'
#
loop_
_entity.id
_entity.type
_entity.pdbx_description
1 polymer ?
#
loop_
_entity_poly.entity_id
_entity_poly.type
_entity_poly.pdbx_seq_one_letter_code
_entity_poly.pdbx_strand_id
1 'polypeptide(L)'
;MLLLLLGGYLLGSVPFGLLIGKRYGIDIREVGSGNIGATNVWRACGPRAGVAAMALDILKGLLPALLALRLLPDQPWAHIGTGAMAVLGHSFSPWLGFRGGKGVATSLGVVVALVPVAAAVGFVVFITLVATTRYVSVGSMLGALALGLAVQLSPAPWPYKVLVWLGVLLIIVRHRGNIQRLLRGEENRFNLKGRAAVEETGER
;
A
#
# COMPACT_ATOMS: atom_id res chain seq x y z
N MET A 1 -8.50 20.25 11.52
CA MET A 1 -8.85 18.81 11.43
C MET A 1 -9.56 18.45 10.12
N LEU A 2 -10.76 18.96 9.83
CA LEU A 2 -11.54 18.57 8.63
C LEU A 2 -10.78 18.73 7.30
N LEU A 3 -10.06 19.85 7.13
CA LEU A 3 -9.23 20.07 5.94
C LEU A 3 -8.12 19.02 5.77
N LEU A 4 -7.56 18.51 6.87
CA LEU A 4 -6.53 17.46 6.83
C LEU A 4 -7.15 16.11 6.47
N LEU A 5 -8.33 15.79 6.99
CA LEU A 5 -9.08 14.58 6.62
C LEU A 5 -9.41 14.59 5.12
N LEU A 6 -9.96 15.72 4.63
CA LEU A 6 -10.28 15.90 3.22
C LEU A 6 -9.01 15.85 2.35
N GLY A 7 -7.95 16.56 2.73
CA GLY A 7 -6.67 16.55 2.04
C GLY A 7 -6.04 15.17 1.98
N GLY A 8 -6.12 14.40 3.07
CA GLY A 8 -5.70 13.00 3.12
C GLY A 8 -6.46 12.15 2.10
N TYR A 9 -7.78 12.25 2.07
CA TYR A 9 -8.61 11.53 1.09
C TYR A 9 -8.29 11.88 -0.35
N LEU A 10 -8.22 13.18 -0.67
CA LEU A 10 -7.97 13.66 -2.03
C LEU A 10 -6.59 13.22 -2.51
N LEU A 11 -5.54 13.39 -1.68
CA LEU A 11 -4.19 12.95 -2.03
C LEU A 11 -4.11 11.42 -2.15
N GLY A 12 -4.73 10.69 -1.23
CA GLY A 12 -4.83 9.23 -1.28
C GLY A 12 -5.54 8.73 -2.53
N SER A 13 -6.53 9.47 -3.02
CA SER A 13 -7.35 9.11 -4.20
C SER A 13 -6.59 9.10 -5.51
N VAL A 14 -5.42 9.78 -5.59
CA VAL A 14 -4.64 9.85 -6.82
C VAL A 14 -4.19 8.43 -7.25
N PRO A 15 -4.58 7.94 -8.44
CA PRO A 15 -4.34 6.58 -8.87
C PRO A 15 -2.98 6.45 -9.57
N PHE A 16 -1.88 6.67 -8.85
CA PHE A 16 -0.52 6.71 -9.44
C PHE A 16 -0.15 5.49 -10.25
N GLY A 17 -0.54 4.29 -9.82
CA GLY A 17 -0.31 3.09 -10.61
C GLY A 17 -0.93 3.20 -12.00
N LEU A 18 -2.19 3.65 -12.11
CA LEU A 18 -2.87 3.80 -13.39
C LEU A 18 -2.21 4.89 -14.25
N LEU A 19 -1.84 6.01 -13.63
CA LEU A 19 -1.14 7.10 -14.33
C LEU A 19 0.20 6.63 -14.90
N ILE A 20 0.96 5.85 -14.13
CA ILE A 20 2.21 5.25 -14.59
C ILE A 20 1.94 4.24 -15.70
N GLY A 21 0.98 3.33 -15.54
CA GLY A 21 0.62 2.37 -16.58
C GLY A 21 0.30 3.03 -17.92
N LYS A 22 -0.53 4.07 -17.89
CA LYS A 22 -0.89 4.86 -19.07
C LYS A 22 0.32 5.50 -19.76
N ARG A 23 1.34 5.94 -19.00
CA ARG A 23 2.60 6.45 -19.58
C ARG A 23 3.36 5.39 -20.38
N TYR A 24 3.16 4.11 -20.07
CA TYR A 24 3.72 2.97 -20.80
C TYR A 24 2.74 2.41 -21.85
N GLY A 25 1.59 3.06 -22.10
CA GLY A 25 0.57 2.57 -23.02
C GLY A 25 -0.25 1.38 -22.51
N ILE A 26 -0.20 1.08 -21.21
CA ILE A 26 -0.84 -0.10 -20.61
C ILE A 26 -1.93 0.32 -19.62
N ASP A 27 -3.15 -0.16 -19.82
CA ASP A 27 -4.15 -0.11 -18.76
C ASP A 27 -3.92 -1.24 -17.74
N ILE A 28 -3.35 -0.89 -16.59
CA ILE A 28 -3.03 -1.86 -15.54
C ILE A 28 -4.26 -2.55 -14.93
N ARG A 29 -5.48 -2.06 -15.20
CA ARG A 29 -6.72 -2.70 -14.75
C ARG A 29 -7.07 -3.92 -15.59
N GLU A 30 -6.56 -3.98 -16.82
CA GLU A 30 -6.86 -5.03 -17.80
C GLU A 30 -5.80 -6.13 -17.83
N VAL A 31 -4.68 -5.97 -17.12
CA VAL A 31 -3.57 -6.92 -17.12
C VAL A 31 -3.21 -7.43 -15.73
N GLY A 32 -2.56 -8.60 -15.71
CA GLY A 32 -2.04 -9.22 -14.49
C GLY A 32 -3.14 -9.51 -13.46
N SER A 33 -3.07 -8.88 -12.28
CA SER A 33 -4.09 -9.05 -11.25
C SER A 33 -5.29 -8.10 -11.39
N GLY A 34 -5.26 -7.17 -12.34
CA GLY A 34 -6.22 -6.07 -12.49
C GLY A 34 -6.17 -5.04 -11.36
N ASN A 35 -5.26 -5.19 -10.39
CA ASN A 35 -5.10 -4.24 -9.28
C ASN A 35 -4.23 -3.06 -9.70
N ILE A 36 -4.56 -1.85 -9.23
CA ILE A 36 -3.77 -0.66 -9.55
C ILE A 36 -2.47 -0.51 -8.72
N GLY A 37 -2.22 -1.42 -7.77
CA GLY A 37 -1.07 -1.33 -6.88
C GLY A 37 0.28 -1.65 -7.56
N ALA A 38 1.36 -1.22 -6.90
CA ALA A 38 2.73 -1.33 -7.38
C ALA A 38 3.15 -2.73 -7.88
N THR A 39 2.68 -3.81 -7.25
CA THR A 39 3.01 -5.18 -7.69
C THR A 39 2.49 -5.49 -9.09
N ASN A 40 1.32 -4.97 -9.47
CA ASN A 40 0.79 -5.19 -10.81
C ASN A 40 1.52 -4.30 -11.83
N VAL A 41 1.79 -3.04 -11.46
CA VAL A 41 2.62 -2.13 -12.26
C VAL A 41 4.00 -2.72 -12.52
N TRP A 42 4.63 -3.34 -11.51
CA TRP A 42 5.90 -4.04 -11.65
C TRP A 42 5.85 -5.15 -12.70
N ARG A 43 4.76 -5.94 -12.68
CA ARG A 43 4.57 -7.08 -13.58
C ARG A 43 4.28 -6.64 -15.02
N ALA A 44 3.55 -5.54 -15.19
CA ALA A 44 3.10 -5.05 -16.50
C ALA A 44 4.10 -4.09 -17.16
N CYS A 45 4.65 -3.14 -16.40
CA CYS A 45 5.48 -2.03 -16.90
C CYS A 45 6.94 -2.13 -16.44
N GLY A 46 7.31 -3.19 -15.72
CA GLY A 46 8.67 -3.47 -15.28
C GLY A 46 9.06 -2.85 -13.92
N PRO A 47 10.26 -3.19 -13.40
CA PRO A 47 10.69 -2.85 -12.05
C PRO A 47 10.70 -1.36 -11.73
N ARG A 48 11.24 -0.53 -12.64
CA ARG A 48 11.35 0.93 -12.44
C ARG A 48 9.97 1.56 -12.24
N ALA A 49 8.99 1.18 -13.06
CA ALA A 49 7.62 1.64 -12.96
C ALA A 49 6.96 1.14 -11.65
N GLY A 50 7.19 -0.12 -11.28
CA GLY A 50 6.69 -0.68 -10.02
C GLY A 50 7.22 0.04 -8.78
N VAL A 51 8.52 0.33 -8.73
CA VAL A 51 9.13 1.11 -7.63
C VAL A 51 8.56 2.52 -7.58
N ALA A 52 8.43 3.20 -8.72
CA ALA A 52 7.84 4.54 -8.77
C ALA A 52 6.40 4.56 -8.24
N ALA A 53 5.58 3.59 -8.67
CA ALA A 53 4.21 3.45 -8.17
C ALA A 53 4.17 3.21 -6.65
N MET A 54 5.06 2.35 -6.15
CA MET A 54 5.18 2.07 -4.71
C MET A 54 5.56 3.32 -3.93
N ALA A 55 6.58 4.06 -4.38
CA ALA A 55 7.05 5.27 -3.71
C ALA A 55 5.94 6.34 -3.65
N LEU A 56 5.24 6.59 -4.76
CA LEU A 56 4.15 7.56 -4.79
C LEU A 56 2.95 7.13 -3.92
N ASP A 57 2.62 5.84 -3.91
CA ASP A 57 1.57 5.31 -3.05
C ASP A 57 1.95 5.34 -1.56
N ILE A 58 3.23 5.23 -1.21
CA ILE A 58 3.73 5.45 0.16
C ILE A 58 3.63 6.94 0.51
N LEU A 59 4.12 7.83 -0.37
CA LEU A 59 4.14 9.27 -0.13
C LEU A 59 2.75 9.84 0.12
N LYS A 60 1.73 9.40 -0.63
CA LYS A 60 0.35 9.88 -0.40
C LYS A 60 -0.24 9.44 0.94
N GLY A 61 0.32 8.44 1.62
CA GLY A 61 -0.03 8.10 3.00
C GLY A 61 0.85 8.82 4.02
N LEU A 62 2.15 8.92 3.74
CA LEU A 62 3.16 9.53 4.61
C LEU A 62 2.97 11.04 4.79
N LEU A 63 2.88 11.78 3.68
CA LEU A 63 2.81 13.24 3.69
C LEU A 63 1.62 13.79 4.49
N PRO A 64 0.37 13.33 4.31
CA PRO A 64 -0.75 13.88 5.06
C PRO A 64 -0.69 13.47 6.54
N ALA A 65 -0.16 12.29 6.87
CA ALA A 65 0.05 11.89 8.26
C ALA A 65 1.12 12.75 8.97
N LEU A 66 2.25 13.04 8.30
CA LEU A 66 3.28 13.96 8.81
C LEU A 66 2.74 15.38 8.97
N LEU A 67 1.93 15.85 8.01
CA LEU A 67 1.31 17.18 8.11
C LEU A 67 0.36 17.26 9.31
N ALA A 68 -0.41 16.20 9.58
CA ALA A 68 -1.26 16.13 10.75
C ALA A 68 -0.44 16.15 12.05
N LEU A 69 0.64 15.37 12.15
CA LEU A 69 1.58 15.40 13.28
C LEU A 69 2.15 16.80 13.53
N ARG A 70 2.48 17.53 12.45
CA ARG A 70 3.11 18.85 12.54
C ARG A 70 2.13 19.96 12.96
N LEU A 71 0.90 19.90 12.46
CA LEU A 71 -0.11 20.95 12.64
C LEU A 71 -1.00 20.74 13.86
N LEU A 72 -1.18 19.49 14.31
CA LEU A 72 -2.08 19.14 15.42
C LEU A 72 -1.43 18.15 16.41
N PRO A 73 -0.22 18.43 16.93
CA PRO A 73 0.62 17.45 17.64
C PRO A 73 -0.05 16.73 18.81
N ASP A 74 -0.98 17.39 19.51
CA ASP A 74 -1.70 16.83 20.66
C ASP A 74 -3.03 16.15 20.29
N GLN A 75 -3.30 15.95 18.99
CA GLN A 75 -4.55 15.38 18.50
C GLN A 75 -4.33 14.04 17.78
N PRO A 76 -4.09 12.94 18.52
CA PRO A 76 -3.83 11.63 17.94
C PRO A 76 -4.96 11.13 17.02
N TRP A 77 -6.20 11.53 17.28
CA TRP A 77 -7.35 11.25 16.41
C TRP A 77 -7.27 11.93 15.05
N ALA A 78 -6.75 13.16 14.99
CA ALA A 78 -6.54 13.86 13.72
C ALA A 78 -5.45 13.17 12.90
N HIS A 79 -4.40 12.65 13.55
CA HIS A 79 -3.32 11.92 12.89
C HIS A 79 -3.82 10.64 12.24
N ILE A 80 -4.48 9.77 13.03
CA ILE A 80 -4.97 8.50 12.53
C ILE A 80 -6.12 8.69 11.55
N GLY A 81 -6.99 9.69 11.76
CA GLY A 81 -8.08 10.02 10.85
C GLY A 81 -7.55 10.46 9.49
N THR A 82 -6.53 11.33 9.48
CA THR A 82 -5.92 11.82 8.24
C THR A 82 -5.25 10.69 7.45
N GLY A 83 -4.51 9.82 8.14
CA GLY A 83 -3.93 8.62 7.53
C GLY A 83 -4.98 7.63 7.01
N ALA A 84 -6.04 7.37 7.79
CA ALA A 84 -7.14 6.52 7.39
C ALA A 84 -7.85 7.06 6.14
N MET A 85 -8.08 8.37 6.06
CA MET A 85 -8.65 9.00 4.87
C MET A 85 -7.77 8.82 3.64
N ALA A 86 -6.44 8.88 3.76
CA ALA A 86 -5.53 8.58 2.65
C ALA A 86 -5.64 7.12 2.16
N VAL A 87 -5.73 6.16 3.07
CA VAL A 87 -5.94 4.74 2.74
C VAL A 87 -7.31 4.51 2.09
N LEU A 88 -8.35 5.18 2.60
CA LEU A 88 -9.70 5.15 2.02
C LEU A 88 -9.72 5.77 0.62
N GLY A 89 -9.04 6.91 0.41
CA GLY A 89 -8.89 7.53 -0.89
C GLY A 89 -8.25 6.56 -1.90
N HIS A 90 -7.16 5.88 -1.52
CA HIS A 90 -6.52 4.88 -2.38
C HIS A 90 -7.45 3.71 -2.72
N SER A 91 -8.24 3.27 -1.74
CA SER A 91 -9.09 2.08 -1.86
C SER A 91 -10.42 2.34 -2.57
N PHE A 92 -10.96 3.55 -2.40
CA PHE A 92 -12.25 4.02 -2.90
C PHE A 92 -12.06 5.34 -3.64
N SER A 93 -11.16 5.32 -4.63
CA SER A 93 -10.84 6.48 -5.44
C SER A 93 -12.02 6.84 -6.37
N PRO A 94 -12.56 8.08 -6.33
CA PRO A 94 -13.62 8.51 -7.24
C PRO A 94 -13.20 8.41 -8.71
N TRP A 95 -11.91 8.62 -8.99
CA TRP A 95 -11.30 8.53 -10.32
C TRP A 95 -11.33 7.12 -10.92
N LEU A 96 -11.57 6.10 -10.08
CA LEU A 96 -11.61 4.69 -10.45
C LEU A 96 -12.99 4.07 -10.22
N GLY A 97 -14.05 4.89 -10.16
CA GLY A 97 -15.41 4.41 -9.86
C GLY A 97 -15.49 3.71 -8.51
N PHE A 98 -14.72 4.20 -7.52
CA PHE A 98 -14.59 3.65 -6.18
C PHE A 98 -14.01 2.23 -6.11
N ARG A 99 -13.35 1.77 -7.17
CA ARG A 99 -12.66 0.46 -7.24
C ARG A 99 -11.14 0.65 -7.28
N GLY A 100 -10.58 1.08 -6.15
CA GLY A 100 -9.16 1.35 -6.00
C GLY A 100 -8.31 0.14 -5.58
N GLY A 101 -7.08 0.40 -5.15
CA GLY A 101 -6.13 -0.63 -4.76
C GLY A 101 -6.36 -1.15 -3.33
N LYS A 102 -5.46 -2.02 -2.86
CA LYS A 102 -5.57 -2.62 -1.52
C LYS A 102 -5.11 -1.72 -0.37
N GLY A 103 -4.42 -0.62 -0.68
CA GLY A 103 -3.96 0.33 0.34
C GLY A 103 -2.67 -0.06 1.06
N VAL A 104 -2.02 -1.19 0.76
CA VAL A 104 -0.83 -1.67 1.51
C VAL A 104 0.30 -0.63 1.54
N ALA A 105 0.70 -0.09 0.38
CA ALA A 105 1.76 0.92 0.30
C ALA A 105 1.36 2.24 0.98
N THR A 106 0.10 2.66 0.83
CA THR A 106 -0.41 3.86 1.49
C THR A 106 -0.48 3.70 3.01
N SER A 107 -0.93 2.55 3.50
CA SER A 107 -0.89 2.21 4.92
C SER A 107 0.54 2.18 5.45
N LEU A 108 1.51 1.66 4.68
CA LEU A 108 2.93 1.71 5.04
C LEU A 108 3.40 3.16 5.26
N GLY A 109 3.06 4.07 4.35
CA GLY A 109 3.37 5.50 4.51
C GLY A 109 2.80 6.10 5.78
N VAL A 110 1.53 5.79 6.10
CA VAL A 110 0.89 6.23 7.35
C VAL A 110 1.63 5.71 8.58
N VAL A 111 1.92 4.41 8.64
CA VAL A 111 2.55 3.84 9.85
C VAL A 111 4.02 4.21 9.97
N VAL A 112 4.72 4.49 8.87
CA VAL A 112 6.07 5.09 8.91
C VAL A 112 6.02 6.48 9.54
N ALA A 113 4.99 7.27 9.26
CA ALA A 113 4.80 8.58 9.89
C ALA A 113 4.54 8.45 11.41
N LEU A 114 3.60 7.56 11.78
CA LEU A 114 3.04 7.53 13.13
C LEU A 114 3.84 6.65 14.11
N VAL A 115 4.38 5.53 13.64
CA VAL A 115 5.02 4.48 14.45
C VAL A 115 6.25 3.88 13.74
N PRO A 116 7.27 4.71 13.40
CA PRO A 116 8.36 4.33 12.49
C PRO A 116 9.12 3.05 12.91
N VAL A 117 9.37 2.87 14.21
CA VAL A 117 10.07 1.67 14.72
C VAL A 117 9.24 0.41 14.50
N ALA A 118 7.94 0.45 14.81
CA ALA A 118 7.04 -0.69 14.58
C ALA A 118 6.86 -0.96 13.08
N ALA A 119 6.80 0.10 12.26
CA ALA A 119 6.78 0.01 10.80
C ALA A 119 8.04 -0.67 10.25
N ALA A 120 9.22 -0.36 10.78
CA ALA A 120 10.47 -1.00 10.40
C ALA A 120 10.45 -2.50 10.73
N VAL A 121 9.96 -2.90 11.91
CA VAL A 121 9.82 -4.33 12.27
C VAL A 121 8.91 -5.06 11.27
N GLY A 122 7.73 -4.52 11.00
CA GLY A 122 6.81 -5.11 10.02
C GLY A 122 7.40 -5.17 8.61
N PHE A 123 8.15 -4.15 8.20
CA PHE A 123 8.80 -4.09 6.90
C PHE A 123 9.94 -5.11 6.75
N VAL A 124 10.74 -5.31 7.79
CA VAL A 124 11.78 -6.36 7.82
C VAL A 124 11.13 -7.73 7.63
N VAL A 125 10.09 -8.04 8.41
CA VAL A 125 9.35 -9.31 8.28
C VAL A 125 8.76 -9.47 6.87
N PHE A 126 8.17 -8.40 6.32
CA PHE A 126 7.68 -8.39 4.94
C PHE A 126 8.77 -8.76 3.94
N ILE A 127 9.92 -8.07 3.97
CA ILE A 127 11.02 -8.29 3.02
C ILE A 127 11.59 -9.70 3.18
N THR A 128 11.84 -10.16 4.40
CA THR A 128 12.33 -11.51 4.68
C THR A 128 11.40 -12.56 4.08
N LEU A 129 10.09 -12.44 4.31
CA LEU A 129 9.11 -13.40 3.79
C LEU A 129 8.96 -13.33 2.27
N VAL A 130 8.99 -12.14 1.66
CA VAL A 130 8.95 -12.02 0.20
C VAL A 130 10.21 -12.60 -0.43
N ALA A 131 11.38 -12.39 0.19
CA ALA A 131 12.65 -12.93 -0.29
C ALA A 131 12.68 -14.47 -0.23
N THR A 132 12.19 -15.07 0.85
CA THR A 132 12.22 -16.53 1.05
C THR A 132 11.08 -17.26 0.37
N THR A 133 9.84 -16.77 0.48
CA THR A 133 8.64 -17.46 -0.03
C THR A 133 8.28 -17.06 -1.45
N ARG A 134 8.76 -15.91 -1.92
CA ARG A 134 8.35 -15.27 -3.18
C ARG A 134 6.86 -14.88 -3.23
N TYR A 135 6.12 -14.90 -2.12
CA TYR A 135 4.72 -14.46 -2.09
C TYR A 135 4.58 -13.09 -1.41
N VAL A 136 4.23 -12.07 -2.21
CA VAL A 136 3.95 -10.71 -1.68
C VAL A 136 2.77 -10.71 -0.71
N SER A 137 1.77 -11.56 -0.93
CA SER A 137 0.60 -11.70 -0.06
C SER A 137 0.97 -12.22 1.33
N VAL A 138 1.81 -13.25 1.42
CA VAL A 138 2.29 -13.80 2.70
C VAL A 138 3.08 -12.74 3.46
N GLY A 139 4.05 -12.10 2.80
CA GLY A 139 4.81 -11.01 3.40
C GLY A 139 3.93 -9.87 3.89
N SER A 140 2.91 -9.48 3.11
CA SER A 140 2.00 -8.37 3.49
C SER A 140 1.19 -8.69 4.74
N MET A 141 0.63 -9.91 4.84
CA MET A 141 -0.22 -10.30 5.96
C MET A 141 0.60 -10.49 7.25
N LEU A 142 1.72 -11.21 7.16
CA LEU A 142 2.56 -11.48 8.34
C LEU A 142 3.39 -10.27 8.76
N GLY A 143 3.82 -9.43 7.80
CA GLY A 143 4.45 -8.14 8.10
C GLY A 143 3.49 -7.18 8.81
N ALA A 144 2.21 -7.15 8.41
CA ALA A 144 1.19 -6.38 9.11
C ALA A 144 0.95 -6.91 10.53
N LEU A 145 0.92 -8.24 10.72
CA LEU A 145 0.79 -8.83 12.04
C LEU A 145 1.99 -8.50 12.94
N ALA A 146 3.21 -8.60 12.41
CA ALA A 146 4.43 -8.23 13.14
C ALA A 146 4.43 -6.75 13.54
N LEU A 147 3.98 -5.85 12.66
CA LEU A 147 3.75 -4.44 12.98
C LEU A 147 2.73 -4.27 14.13
N GLY A 148 1.62 -5.01 14.11
CA GLY A 148 0.60 -4.97 15.16
C GLY A 148 1.13 -5.41 16.53
N LEU A 149 1.97 -6.44 16.57
CA LEU A 149 2.64 -6.87 17.79
C LEU A 149 3.69 -5.85 18.25
N ALA A 150 4.49 -5.32 17.33
CA ALA A 150 5.52 -4.33 17.64
C ALA A 150 4.94 -3.03 18.19
N VAL A 151 3.82 -2.54 17.64
CA VAL A 151 3.19 -1.30 18.13
C VAL A 151 2.59 -1.49 19.54
N GLN A 152 2.17 -2.71 19.90
CA GLN A 152 1.62 -2.98 21.22
C GLN A 152 2.67 -2.76 22.33
N LEU A 153 3.91 -3.14 22.05
CA LEU A 153 5.07 -2.97 22.94
C LEU A 153 5.68 -1.56 22.88
N SER A 154 5.22 -0.70 21.96
CA SER A 154 5.73 0.65 21.80
C SER A 154 5.05 1.65 22.76
N PRO A 155 5.70 2.81 23.03
CA PRO A 155 5.10 3.92 23.79
C PRO A 155 4.07 4.72 22.96
N ALA A 156 3.66 4.25 21.78
CA ALA A 156 2.71 4.96 20.94
C ALA A 156 1.36 5.17 21.65
N PRO A 157 0.69 6.32 21.40
CA PRO A 157 -0.65 6.58 21.92
C PRO A 157 -1.63 5.45 21.54
N TRP A 158 -2.56 5.12 22.45
CA TRP A 158 -3.54 4.06 22.22
C TRP A 158 -4.36 4.21 20.92
N PRO A 159 -4.71 5.41 20.41
CA PRO A 159 -5.41 5.53 19.13
C PRO A 159 -4.59 4.99 17.94
N TYR A 160 -3.26 5.07 18.01
CA TYR A 160 -2.38 4.54 16.97
C TYR A 160 -2.40 3.01 16.98
N LYS A 161 -2.42 2.40 18.17
CA LYS A 161 -2.55 0.94 18.33
C LYS A 161 -3.88 0.46 17.72
N VAL A 162 -4.96 1.18 17.96
CA VAL A 162 -6.28 0.89 17.35
C VAL A 162 -6.22 0.99 15.82
N LEU A 163 -5.67 2.07 15.27
CA LEU A 163 -5.52 2.22 13.82
C LEU A 163 -4.75 1.05 13.22
N VAL A 164 -3.62 0.66 13.83
CA VAL A 164 -2.79 -0.44 13.31
C VAL A 164 -3.58 -1.75 13.28
N TRP A 165 -4.29 -2.11 14.35
CA TRP A 165 -5.09 -3.33 14.38
C TRP A 165 -6.26 -3.31 13.39
N LEU A 166 -6.92 -2.16 13.20
CA LEU A 166 -7.90 -1.98 12.13
C LEU A 166 -7.26 -2.16 10.74
N GLY A 167 -6.05 -1.64 10.55
CA GLY A 167 -5.25 -1.82 9.34
C GLY A 167 -4.87 -3.30 9.09
N VAL A 168 -4.47 -4.03 10.13
CA VAL A 168 -4.18 -5.48 10.06
C VAL A 168 -5.43 -6.23 9.61
N LEU A 169 -6.58 -5.98 10.25
CA LEU A 169 -7.85 -6.61 9.87
C LEU A 169 -8.22 -6.30 8.41
N LEU A 170 -8.11 -5.02 8.01
CA LEU A 170 -8.39 -4.61 6.63
C LEU A 170 -7.47 -5.32 5.64
N ILE A 171 -6.16 -5.42 5.92
CA ILE A 171 -5.20 -6.12 5.07
C ILE A 171 -5.61 -7.59 4.92
N ILE A 172 -5.92 -8.30 6.02
CA ILE A 172 -6.34 -9.71 5.98
C ILE A 172 -7.61 -9.88 5.13
N VAL A 173 -8.65 -9.08 5.38
CA VAL A 173 -9.91 -9.12 4.63
C VAL A 173 -9.68 -8.85 3.14
N ARG A 174 -8.86 -7.85 2.80
CA ARG A 174 -8.52 -7.51 1.40
C ARG A 174 -7.62 -8.55 0.73
N HIS A 175 -7.03 -9.47 1.49
CA HIS A 175 -6.24 -10.60 0.98
C HIS A 175 -7.02 -11.90 0.90
N ARG A 176 -8.33 -11.94 1.17
CA ARG A 176 -9.16 -13.16 1.05
C ARG A 176 -8.94 -13.95 -0.25
N GLY A 177 -8.85 -13.27 -1.40
CA GLY A 177 -8.60 -13.93 -2.68
C GLY A 177 -7.18 -14.48 -2.83
N ASN A 178 -6.19 -13.84 -2.19
CA ASN A 178 -4.83 -14.36 -2.13
C ASN A 178 -4.74 -15.57 -1.20
N ILE A 179 -5.45 -15.55 -0.08
CA ILE A 179 -5.53 -16.69 0.85
C ILE A 179 -6.14 -17.90 0.13
N GLN A 180 -7.24 -17.71 -0.59
CA GLN A 180 -7.85 -18.78 -1.39
C GLN A 180 -6.89 -19.38 -2.43
N ARG A 181 -6.13 -18.54 -3.15
CA ARG A 181 -5.12 -19.01 -4.10
C ARG A 181 -3.94 -19.70 -3.42
N LEU A 182 -3.50 -19.22 -2.25
CA LEU A 182 -2.46 -19.88 -1.46
C LEU A 182 -2.87 -21.29 -1.04
N LEU A 183 -4.11 -21.45 -0.55
CA LEU A 183 -4.66 -22.75 -0.17
C LEU A 183 -4.78 -23.73 -1.34
N ARG A 184 -4.95 -23.21 -2.56
CA ARG A 184 -5.02 -24.00 -3.81
C ARG A 184 -3.66 -24.20 -4.49
N GLY A 185 -2.58 -23.57 -4.00
CA GLY A 185 -1.27 -23.57 -4.67
C GLY A 185 -1.20 -22.72 -5.96
N GLU A 186 -2.18 -21.84 -6.18
CA GLU A 186 -2.34 -21.02 -7.39
C GLU A 186 -1.85 -19.57 -7.20
N GLU A 187 -1.29 -19.22 -6.04
CA GLU A 187 -0.85 -17.85 -5.77
C GLU A 187 0.37 -17.47 -6.62
N ASN A 188 0.34 -16.25 -7.16
CA ASN A 188 1.40 -15.78 -8.04
C ASN A 188 2.69 -15.48 -7.27
N ARG A 189 3.76 -16.22 -7.59
CA ARG A 189 5.12 -15.90 -7.13
C ARG A 189 5.59 -14.56 -7.71
N PHE A 190 6.34 -13.83 -6.91
CA PHE A 190 6.95 -12.57 -7.28
C PHE A 190 8.19 -12.83 -8.14
N ASN A 191 8.29 -12.16 -9.29
CA ASN A 191 9.45 -12.23 -10.16
C ASN A 191 10.25 -10.91 -10.07
N LEU A 192 11.53 -11.02 -9.75
CA LEU A 192 12.45 -9.89 -9.65
C LEU A 192 12.76 -9.29 -11.03
N LYS A 193 12.73 -10.11 -12.09
CA LYS A 193 12.78 -9.65 -13.47
C LYS A 193 11.33 -9.39 -13.90
N GLY A 194 10.86 -8.15 -13.74
CA GLY A 194 9.57 -7.75 -14.32
C GLY A 194 9.64 -7.94 -15.84
N ARG A 195 8.62 -8.53 -16.47
CA ARG A 195 8.53 -8.52 -17.93
C ARG A 195 8.18 -7.09 -18.33
N ALA A 196 9.09 -6.40 -19.03
CA ALA A 196 8.70 -5.19 -19.74
C ALA A 196 7.83 -5.65 -20.91
N ALA A 197 6.55 -5.29 -20.94
CA ALA A 197 5.69 -5.53 -22.11
C ALA A 197 5.98 -4.54 -23.26
N VAL A 198 7.17 -3.93 -23.28
CA VAL A 198 7.57 -2.96 -24.30
C VAL A 198 8.98 -3.30 -24.76
N GLU A 199 9.07 -4.37 -25.55
CA GLU A 199 10.19 -4.66 -26.45
C GLU A 199 9.64 -5.46 -27.64
N GLU A 200 8.58 -4.95 -28.30
CA GLU A 200 8.05 -5.54 -29.55
C GLU A 200 7.35 -4.51 -30.45
N THR A 201 7.86 -3.27 -30.48
CA THR A 201 7.45 -2.25 -31.49
C THR A 201 8.65 -1.50 -32.07
N GLY A 202 9.80 -2.18 -32.13
CA GLY A 202 11.05 -1.66 -32.69
C GLY A 202 11.50 -2.40 -33.95
N GLU A 203 10.59 -2.90 -34.79
CA GLU A 203 10.89 -3.24 -36.18
C GLU A 203 9.72 -2.78 -37.06
N ARG A 204 9.91 -1.61 -37.70
CA ARG A 204 9.58 -1.26 -39.10
C ARG A 204 9.70 0.25 -39.30
#